data_AF-A0A2S8AB49-F1
#
_entry.id   AF-A0A2S8AB49-F1
#
_cell.length_a   1.000
_cell.length_b   1.000
_cell.length_c   1.000
_cell.angle_alpha   90.00
_cell.angle_beta   90.00
_cell.angle_gamma   90.00
#
_symmetry.space_group_name_H-M   'P 1'
#
loop_
_entity.id
_entity.type
_entity.pdbx_description
1 polymer ?
#
loop_
_entity_poly.entity_id
_entity_poly.type
_entity_poly.pdbx_seq_one_letter_code
_entity_poly.pdbx_strand_id
1 'polypeptide(L)'
;MKTNIPFQLGMEYENWEFDLEPMQDRIMGYDSYIYSKKIMIFNTEPLNIELVFHWDILVAVILEFEETDIIKLDKILLSDYIQVNNYFYKSEANINSRIYKSLL
;
A
#
# COMPACT_ATOMS: atom_id res chain seq x y z
N MET A 1 -13.97 10.84 12.02
CA MET A 1 -14.25 9.41 11.74
C MET A 1 -12.92 8.77 11.38
N LYS A 2 -12.50 7.70 12.08
CA LYS A 2 -11.29 6.96 11.71
C LYS A 2 -11.63 6.08 10.51
N THR A 3 -11.18 6.45 9.32
CA THR A 3 -11.01 5.49 8.22
C THR A 3 -9.83 4.60 8.59
N ASN A 4 -10.09 3.56 9.37
CA ASN A 4 -9.08 2.55 9.65
C ASN A 4 -8.85 1.77 8.37
N ILE A 5 -7.83 2.17 7.60
CA ILE A 5 -7.21 1.27 6.63
C ILE A 5 -6.73 0.05 7.42
N PRO A 6 -7.06 -1.19 6.99
CA PRO A 6 -6.72 -2.38 7.76
C PRO A 6 -5.21 -2.67 7.77
N PHE A 7 -4.44 -2.03 6.89
CA PHE A 7 -3.00 -2.20 6.74
C PHE A 7 -2.24 -1.17 7.57
N GLN A 8 -1.63 -1.61 8.66
CA GLN A 8 -0.73 -0.78 9.47
C GLN A 8 0.66 -1.37 9.43
N LEU A 9 1.67 -0.52 9.25
CA LEU A 9 3.06 -0.94 9.30
C LEU A 9 3.36 -1.64 10.63
N GLY A 10 4.17 -2.70 10.60
CA GLY A 10 4.47 -3.53 11.75
C GLY A 10 3.52 -4.71 11.97
N MET A 11 2.42 -4.81 11.21
CA MET A 11 1.53 -5.97 11.26
C MET A 11 2.14 -7.20 10.60
N GLU A 12 1.76 -8.38 11.10
CA GLU A 12 2.27 -9.67 10.66
C GLU A 12 1.59 -10.14 9.36
N TYR A 13 2.34 -10.84 8.50
CA TYR A 13 1.90 -11.44 7.24
C TYR A 13 0.70 -12.38 7.45
N GLU A 14 0.70 -13.15 8.54
CA GLU A 14 -0.36 -14.11 8.88
C GLU A 14 -1.76 -13.47 8.95
N ASN A 15 -1.86 -12.15 9.18
CA ASN A 15 -3.14 -11.44 9.15
C ASN A 15 -3.85 -11.51 7.79
N TRP A 16 -3.10 -11.73 6.70
CA TRP A 16 -3.60 -11.70 5.33
C TRP A 16 -3.11 -12.87 4.47
N GLU A 17 -2.44 -13.88 5.01
CA GLU A 17 -1.84 -14.99 4.25
C GLU A 17 -2.78 -15.58 3.17
N PHE A 18 -4.06 -15.76 3.49
CA PHE A 18 -5.06 -16.32 2.56
C PHE A 18 -5.65 -15.33 1.56
N ASP A 19 -5.35 -14.04 1.73
CA ASP A 19 -5.83 -12.94 0.90
C ASP A 19 -4.72 -12.34 0.03
N LEU A 20 -3.48 -12.83 0.13
CA LEU A 20 -2.31 -12.31 -0.56
C LEU A 20 -1.91 -13.19 -1.75
N GLU A 21 -1.73 -12.55 -2.90
CA GLU A 21 -1.17 -13.17 -4.09
C GLU A 21 0.28 -12.69 -4.28
N PRO A 22 1.28 -13.59 -4.33
CA PRO A 22 2.67 -13.18 -4.53
C PRO A 22 2.86 -12.56 -5.91
N MET A 23 3.69 -11.52 -5.97
CA MET A 23 4.07 -10.86 -7.22
C MET A 23 5.59 -10.73 -7.32
N GLN A 24 6.08 -10.13 -8.41
CA GLN A 24 7.48 -9.79 -8.51
C GLN A 24 7.83 -8.76 -7.43
N ASP A 25 8.87 -9.06 -6.64
CA ASP A 25 9.37 -8.17 -5.60
C ASP A 25 9.68 -6.79 -6.17
N ARG A 26 9.00 -5.78 -5.61
CA ARG A 26 9.26 -4.38 -5.94
C ARG A 26 10.63 -3.92 -5.49
N ILE A 27 11.11 -4.50 -4.39
CA ILE A 27 12.35 -4.15 -3.73
C ILE A 27 13.13 -5.43 -3.43
N MET A 28 14.36 -5.55 -3.95
CA MET A 28 15.22 -6.69 -3.64
C MET A 28 15.41 -6.89 -2.13
N GLY A 29 15.16 -8.11 -1.65
CA GLY A 29 15.25 -8.51 -0.24
C GLY A 29 13.97 -8.29 0.58
N TYR A 30 12.85 -8.03 -0.10
CA TYR A 30 11.52 -7.82 0.43
C TYR A 30 10.53 -8.57 -0.45
N ASP A 31 9.44 -9.04 0.14
CA ASP A 31 8.43 -9.82 -0.56
C ASP A 31 7.24 -8.90 -0.88
N SER A 32 6.86 -8.82 -2.16
CA SER A 32 5.70 -8.04 -2.60
C SER A 32 4.50 -8.94 -2.84
N TYR A 33 3.33 -8.51 -2.34
CA TYR A 33 2.07 -9.21 -2.51
C TYR A 33 0.95 -8.26 -2.92
N ILE A 34 0.06 -8.74 -3.77
CA ILE A 34 -1.21 -8.08 -4.08
C ILE A 34 -2.27 -8.57 -3.10
N TYR A 35 -3.00 -7.65 -2.50
CA TYR A 35 -4.17 -7.97 -1.69
C TYR A 35 -5.39 -8.21 -2.58
N SER A 36 -5.93 -9.43 -2.55
CA SER A 36 -6.96 -9.91 -3.48
C SER A 36 -8.39 -9.44 -3.17
N LYS A 37 -8.66 -9.02 -1.93
CA LYS A 37 -10.02 -8.61 -1.53
C LYS A 37 -10.30 -7.16 -1.92
N LYS A 38 -11.49 -6.95 -2.50
CA LYS A 38 -12.04 -5.63 -2.78
C LYS A 38 -12.43 -4.93 -1.48
N ILE A 39 -11.79 -3.80 -1.20
CA ILE A 39 -12.10 -2.95 -0.05
C ILE A 39 -12.11 -1.48 -0.45
N MET A 40 -12.93 -0.69 0.24
CA MET A 40 -12.96 0.76 0.05
C MET A 40 -11.89 1.41 0.92
N ILE A 41 -10.98 2.15 0.31
CA ILE A 41 -9.97 2.97 0.98
C ILE A 41 -10.32 4.43 0.71
N PHE A 42 -10.62 5.21 1.76
CA PHE A 42 -11.05 6.61 1.63
C PHE A 42 -12.26 6.80 0.70
N ASN A 43 -13.27 5.94 0.84
CA ASN A 43 -14.48 5.93 0.01
C ASN A 43 -14.23 5.72 -1.49
N THR A 44 -13.05 5.19 -1.87
CA THR A 44 -12.70 4.84 -3.24
C THR A 44 -12.12 3.42 -3.25
N GLU A 45 -12.45 2.60 -4.24
CA GLU A 45 -11.82 1.28 -4.42
C GLU A 45 -10.48 1.50 -5.14
N PRO A 46 -9.33 1.16 -4.55
CA PRO A 46 -8.06 1.17 -5.28
C PRO A 46 -8.09 0.15 -6.42
N LEU A 47 -7.37 0.44 -7.51
CA LEU A 47 -7.12 -0.52 -8.58
C LEU A 47 -6.31 -1.71 -8.07
N ASN A 48 -5.25 -1.40 -7.32
CA ASN A 48 -4.37 -2.39 -6.70
C ASN A 48 -3.99 -1.94 -5.30
N ILE A 49 -3.78 -2.93 -4.44
CA ILE A 49 -3.25 -2.77 -3.09
C ILE A 49 -2.06 -3.72 -3.01
N GLU A 50 -0.85 -3.15 -2.96
CA GLU A 50 0.36 -3.91 -2.75
C GLU A 50 0.84 -3.75 -1.30
N LEU A 51 1.12 -4.89 -0.67
CA LEU A 51 1.71 -4.98 0.64
C LEU A 51 3.13 -5.52 0.49
N VAL A 52 4.10 -4.77 1.02
CA VAL A 52 5.53 -5.14 0.98
C VAL A 52 5.97 -5.56 2.36
N PHE A 53 6.53 -6.76 2.46
CA PHE A 53 6.97 -7.34 3.71
C PHE A 53 8.48 -7.46 3.77
N HIS A 54 9.02 -7.37 4.98
CA HIS A 54 10.37 -7.80 5.29
C HIS A 54 10.28 -8.90 6.33
N TRP A 55 10.62 -10.13 5.91
CA TRP A 55 10.21 -11.33 6.63
C TRP A 55 8.68 -11.30 6.79
N ASP A 56 8.14 -11.57 7.97
CA ASP A 56 6.69 -11.59 8.17
C ASP A 56 6.12 -10.23 8.57
N ILE A 57 6.86 -9.13 8.48
CA ILE A 57 6.42 -7.79 8.95
C ILE A 57 6.11 -6.85 7.79
N LEU A 58 4.93 -6.24 7.82
CA LEU A 58 4.48 -5.25 6.84
C LEU A 58 5.27 -3.95 6.98
N VAL A 59 6.04 -3.60 5.94
CA VAL A 59 6.94 -2.42 5.95
C VAL A 59 6.54 -1.36 4.92
N ALA A 60 5.71 -1.69 3.92
CA ALA A 60 5.07 -0.69 3.08
C ALA A 60 3.67 -1.11 2.61
N VAL A 61 2.82 -0.09 2.42
CA VAL A 61 1.49 -0.20 1.80
C VAL A 61 1.49 0.73 0.60
N ILE A 62 1.14 0.21 -0.57
CA ILE A 62 1.07 0.95 -1.83
C ILE A 62 -0.34 0.78 -2.39
N LEU A 63 -0.99 1.90 -2.64
CA LEU A 63 -2.33 1.98 -3.19
C LEU A 63 -2.23 2.59 -4.59
N GLU A 64 -2.82 1.93 -5.57
CA GLU A 64 -2.96 2.46 -6.92
C GLU A 64 -4.40 2.89 -7.14
N PHE A 65 -4.61 4.08 -7.70
CA PHE A 65 -5.94 4.56 -8.08
C PHE A 65 -5.99 4.94 -9.55
N GLU A 66 -7.19 4.97 -10.12
CA GLU A 66 -7.42 5.64 -11.40
C GLU A 66 -7.18 7.15 -11.24
N GLU A 67 -6.58 7.81 -12.24
CA GLU A 67 -6.33 9.25 -12.19
C GLU A 67 -7.61 10.07 -11.95
N THR A 68 -8.74 9.60 -12.50
CA THR A 68 -10.04 10.25 -12.35
C THR A 68 -10.61 10.13 -10.94
N ASP A 69 -10.19 9.13 -10.17
CA ASP A 69 -10.65 8.91 -8.79
C ASP A 69 -9.80 9.67 -7.77
N ILE A 70 -8.56 10.06 -8.11
CA ILE A 70 -7.68 10.85 -7.24
C ILE A 70 -8.35 12.15 -6.77
N ILE A 71 -9.19 12.75 -7.62
CA ILE A 71 -9.92 13.99 -7.33
C ILE A 71 -10.94 13.80 -6.19
N LYS A 72 -11.44 12.57 -6.01
CA LYS A 72 -12.46 12.20 -5.00
C LYS A 72 -11.83 11.82 -3.66
N LEU A 73 -10.52 11.59 -3.61
CA LEU A 73 -9.84 11.15 -2.41
C LEU A 73 -9.79 12.25 -1.33
N ASP A 74 -10.02 11.86 -0.09
CA ASP A 74 -9.89 12.74 1.06
C ASP A 74 -8.41 12.97 1.40
N LYS A 75 -7.90 14.15 1.02
CA LYS A 75 -6.50 14.55 1.24
C LYS A 75 -6.10 14.59 2.71
N ILE A 76 -7.03 14.81 3.64
CA ILE A 76 -6.71 14.82 5.07
C ILE A 76 -6.36 13.40 5.52
N LEU A 77 -7.14 12.41 5.05
CA LEU A 77 -6.94 11.01 5.41
C LEU A 77 -5.70 10.39 4.73
N LEU A 78 -5.34 10.91 3.56
CA LEU A 78 -4.12 10.56 2.82
C LEU A 78 -2.86 11.30 3.28
N SER A 79 -2.93 12.19 4.27
CA SER A 79 -1.76 12.97 4.71
C SER A 79 -0.58 12.14 5.21
N ASP A 80 -0.84 10.90 5.62
CA ASP A 80 0.15 9.90 6.01
C ASP A 80 0.82 9.17 4.82
N TYR A 81 0.34 9.40 3.60
CA TYR A 81 0.79 8.77 2.37
C TYR A 81 1.53 9.77 1.49
N ILE A 82 2.57 9.29 0.80
CA ILE A 82 3.29 10.03 -0.23
C ILE A 82 2.69 9.66 -1.58
N GLN A 83 2.32 10.67 -2.36
CA GLN A 83 1.83 10.48 -3.72
C GLN A 83 2.99 10.47 -4.74
N VAL A 84 2.97 9.49 -5.65
CA VAL A 84 3.83 9.43 -6.84
C VAL A 84 2.97 8.95 -8.01
N ASN A 85 2.79 9.79 -9.03
CA ASN A 85 1.86 9.52 -10.13
C ASN A 85 0.45 9.17 -9.60
N ASN A 86 -0.07 8.00 -9.98
CA ASN A 86 -1.35 7.44 -9.53
C ASN A 86 -1.24 6.56 -8.28
N TYR A 87 -0.05 6.48 -7.67
CA TYR A 87 0.21 5.72 -6.45
C TYR A 87 0.21 6.61 -5.21
N PHE A 88 -0.29 6.05 -4.12
CA PHE A 88 -0.16 6.57 -2.76
C PHE A 88 0.49 5.50 -1.91
N TYR A 89 1.62 5.80 -1.27
CA TYR A 89 2.30 4.82 -0.44
C TYR A 89 2.65 5.34 0.96
N LYS A 90 2.70 4.42 1.91
CA LYS A 90 3.21 4.61 3.27
C LYS A 90 4.24 3.53 3.54
N SER A 91 5.38 3.87 4.12
CA SER A 91 6.46 2.91 4.36
C SER A 91 7.32 3.27 5.56
N GLU A 92 8.11 2.30 6.04
CA GLU A 92 9.17 2.58 7.01
C GLU A 92 10.23 3.52 6.41
N ALA A 93 10.82 4.36 7.28
CA ALA A 93 11.73 5.41 6.86
C ALA A 93 13.00 4.89 6.15
N ASN A 94 13.49 3.71 6.54
CA ASN A 94 14.67 3.05 5.97
C ASN A 94 14.47 2.59 4.51
N ILE A 95 13.24 2.28 4.09
CA ILE A 95 12.95 1.82 2.71
C ILE A 95 12.23 2.85 1.85
N ASN A 96 11.82 3.98 2.43
CA ASN A 96 11.04 5.03 1.76
C ASN A 96 11.61 5.44 0.39
N SER A 97 12.90 5.75 0.32
CA SER A 97 13.54 6.18 -0.94
C SER A 97 13.56 5.09 -2.02
N ARG A 98 13.54 3.81 -1.64
CA ARG A 98 13.52 2.67 -2.56
C ARG A 98 12.10 2.47 -3.12
N ILE A 99 11.08 2.60 -2.28
CA ILE A 99 9.67 2.59 -2.72
C ILE A 99 9.43 3.74 -3.69
N TYR A 100 9.81 4.97 -3.33
CA TYR A 100 9.65 6.14 -4.19
C TYR A 100 10.24 5.91 -5.58
N LYS A 101 11.49 5.43 -5.66
CA LYS A 101 12.18 5.16 -6.93
C LYS A 101 11.51 4.07 -7.76
N SER A 102 10.84 3.11 -7.13
CA SER A 102 10.12 2.02 -7.83
C SER A 102 8.78 2.45 -8.43
N LEU A 103 8.31 3.66 -8.12
CA LEU A 103 7.02 4.21 -8.57
C LEU A 103 7.16 5.35 -9.59
N LEU A 104 8.40 5.71 -9.95
CA LEU A 104 8.72 6.68 -11.01
C LEU A 104 8.55 6.05 -12.38
#